data_AF-A0A8S1LH73-F1
#
_entry.id   AF-A0A8S1LH73-F1
#
_cell.length_a   1.000
_cell.length_b   1.000
_cell.length_c   1.000
_cell.angle_alpha   90.00
_cell.angle_beta   90.00
_cell.angle_gamma   90.00
#
_symmetry.space_group_name_H-M   'P 1'
#
loop_
_entity.id
_entity.type
_entity.pdbx_description
1 polymer ?
#
loop_
_entity_poly.entity_id
_entity_poly.type
_entity_poly.pdbx_seq_one_letter_code
_entity_poly.pdbx_strand_id
1 'polypeptide(L)'
;MEAQQFKMSECKVMDSKKMPLWLSVIPQCIEEDEDLQISQPQKIVKASEEGVAQINIMPDDVKQKEHANDQQNNDSKQSTLLKIMFKTGDDIRQDMLTLQLIKIMDKIWLDAGLDFRMKPYKTISTQDNVGMIEVVTNSLTIEKIHGDAGVMGAFQQKTIWNHLKTKNTEPQSFETATDNFLRSCAGYCVATYVLGIGDRHSGNIMITDTGHLFHIDFGHFLGNFKQKFGIKRERTKFVLTEEMAFVMGGRDGDLFKKFQQDCTNAYNLVRKHGHFLINIFLMNLSAGMPELQQASNVKYIEDQLALNISDQEATAKFKQEIIISLNDTWRQIDNWFHYIKRRGG
;
A
#
# COMPACT_ATOMS: atom_id res chain seq x y z
N MET A 1 -4.70 -0.46 -25.93
CA MET A 1 -5.87 -0.39 -25.01
C MET A 1 -6.68 0.84 -25.36
N GLU A 2 -7.85 0.67 -26.00
CA GLU A 2 -8.87 1.73 -26.07
C GLU A 2 -9.92 1.48 -24.99
N ALA A 3 -10.47 2.56 -24.41
CA ALA A 3 -11.59 2.45 -23.47
C ALA A 3 -12.87 2.19 -24.28
N GLN A 4 -13.45 1.00 -24.13
CA GLN A 4 -14.65 0.62 -24.89
C GLN A 4 -15.85 1.48 -24.52
N GLN A 5 -16.03 1.73 -23.21
CA GLN A 5 -17.15 2.50 -22.70
C GLN A 5 -16.88 3.02 -21.28
N PHE A 6 -17.28 4.26 -21.02
CA PHE A 6 -17.42 4.79 -19.65
C PHE A 6 -18.79 4.45 -19.10
N LYS A 7 -18.84 3.87 -17.89
CA LYS A 7 -20.09 3.67 -17.16
C LYS A 7 -20.47 4.96 -16.45
N MET A 8 -21.08 5.89 -17.20
CA MET A 8 -21.36 7.26 -16.73
C MET A 8 -22.15 7.33 -15.42
N SER A 9 -23.00 6.35 -15.13
CA SER A 9 -23.76 6.27 -13.86
C SER A 9 -22.88 6.02 -12.62
N GLU A 10 -21.65 5.53 -12.80
CA GLU A 10 -20.67 5.32 -11.73
C GLU A 10 -19.50 6.30 -11.80
N CYS A 11 -19.54 7.27 -12.71
CA CYS A 11 -18.58 8.37 -12.77
C CYS A 11 -19.04 9.53 -11.89
N LYS A 12 -18.13 10.19 -11.17
CA LYS A 12 -18.46 11.36 -10.33
C LYS A 12 -17.29 12.29 -10.15
N VAL A 13 -17.60 13.57 -9.91
CA VAL A 13 -16.62 14.54 -9.41
C VAL A 13 -16.50 14.35 -7.91
N MET A 14 -15.29 14.20 -7.39
CA MET A 14 -15.07 14.07 -5.95
C MET A 14 -15.08 15.43 -5.28
N ASP A 15 -15.68 15.47 -4.09
CA ASP A 15 -15.74 16.65 -3.25
C ASP A 15 -14.38 16.92 -2.59
N SER A 16 -13.52 17.64 -3.30
CA SER A 16 -12.25 18.15 -2.79
C SER A 16 -11.83 19.40 -3.58
N LYS A 17 -10.90 20.18 -3.03
CA LYS A 17 -10.45 21.47 -3.61
C LYS A 17 -10.06 21.40 -5.09
N LYS A 18 -9.48 20.28 -5.54
CA LYS A 18 -9.02 20.08 -6.93
C LYS A 18 -9.97 19.21 -7.77
N MET A 19 -11.11 18.81 -7.20
CA MET A 19 -12.21 18.12 -7.88
C MET A 19 -11.77 16.95 -8.79
N PRO A 20 -11.05 15.94 -8.26
CA PRO A 20 -10.63 14.82 -9.08
C PRO A 20 -11.83 14.03 -9.57
N LEU A 21 -11.69 13.44 -10.77
CA LEU A 21 -12.74 12.67 -11.41
C LEU A 21 -12.61 11.20 -11.06
N TRP A 22 -13.66 10.63 -10.49
CA TRP A 22 -13.82 9.19 -10.34
C TRP A 22 -14.44 8.64 -11.63
N LEU A 23 -13.70 7.77 -12.31
CA LEU A 23 -14.08 7.18 -13.58
C LEU A 23 -14.25 5.67 -13.44
N SER A 24 -15.32 5.16 -14.04
CA SER A 24 -15.60 3.72 -14.14
C SER A 24 -15.57 3.30 -15.60
N VAL A 25 -14.58 2.48 -15.97
CA VAL A 25 -14.21 2.19 -17.36
C VAL A 25 -14.33 0.69 -17.63
N ILE A 26 -14.95 0.35 -18.76
CA ILE A 26 -15.00 -1.02 -19.28
C ILE A 26 -13.90 -1.09 -20.36
N PRO A 27 -12.79 -1.82 -20.11
CA PRO A 27 -11.72 -1.94 -21.09
C PRO A 27 -12.20 -2.74 -22.31
N GLN A 28 -11.79 -2.33 -23.51
CA GLN A 28 -11.99 -3.18 -24.68
C GLN A 28 -11.05 -4.38 -24.56
N CYS A 29 -11.59 -5.60 -24.62
CA CYS A 29 -10.75 -6.78 -24.83
C CYS A 29 -10.10 -6.64 -26.21
N ILE A 30 -8.84 -6.22 -26.24
CA ILE A 30 -8.00 -6.38 -27.43
C ILE A 30 -7.56 -7.85 -27.38
N GLU A 31 -7.84 -8.61 -28.45
CA GLU A 31 -7.19 -9.91 -28.66
C GLU A 31 -5.69 -9.69 -28.53
N GLU A 32 -5.01 -10.50 -27.72
CA GLU A 32 -3.59 -10.30 -27.41
C GLU A 32 -2.81 -10.11 -28.72
N ASP A 33 -2.25 -8.91 -28.94
CA ASP A 33 -1.23 -8.73 -29.97
C ASP A 33 -0.12 -9.74 -29.64
N GLU A 34 0.12 -10.72 -30.51
CA GLU A 34 1.13 -11.76 -30.33
C GLU A 34 2.53 -11.18 -30.04
N ASP A 35 2.75 -9.90 -30.37
CA ASP A 35 3.99 -9.15 -30.17
C ASP A 35 4.18 -8.53 -28.76
N LEU A 36 3.15 -8.57 -27.90
CA LEU A 36 3.19 -8.02 -26.53
C LEU A 36 2.97 -9.13 -25.48
N GLN A 37 3.72 -10.23 -25.59
CA GLN A 37 3.87 -11.17 -24.49
C GLN A 37 4.64 -10.51 -23.33
N ILE A 38 3.92 -9.83 -22.44
CA ILE A 38 4.42 -9.56 -21.09
C ILE A 38 4.45 -10.91 -20.39
N SER A 39 5.60 -11.58 -20.45
CA SER A 39 5.85 -12.85 -19.77
C SER A 39 5.38 -12.74 -18.32
N GLN A 40 4.39 -13.54 -17.93
CA GLN A 40 4.06 -13.72 -16.53
C GLN A 40 5.34 -14.14 -15.79
N PRO A 41 5.61 -13.63 -14.58
CA PRO A 41 6.79 -14.05 -13.84
C PRO A 41 6.72 -15.57 -13.65
N GLN A 42 7.63 -16.29 -14.31
CA GLN A 42 7.77 -17.72 -14.15
C GLN A 42 8.01 -18.00 -12.66
N LYS A 43 7.29 -18.98 -12.11
CA LYS A 43 7.60 -19.51 -10.78
C LYS A 43 9.08 -19.87 -10.75
N ILE A 44 9.84 -19.22 -9.89
CA ILE A 44 11.23 -19.59 -9.62
C ILE A 44 11.17 -20.98 -8.96
N VAL A 45 11.40 -22.01 -9.76
CA VAL A 45 11.68 -23.36 -9.26
C VAL A 45 13.04 -23.27 -8.59
N LYS A 46 13.11 -23.68 -7.31
CA LYS A 46 14.38 -23.78 -6.58
C LYS A 46 15.37 -24.57 -7.44
N ALA A 47 16.53 -23.99 -7.71
CA ALA A 47 17.64 -24.73 -8.31
C ALA A 47 18.01 -25.88 -7.36
N SER A 48 17.74 -27.11 -7.78
CA SER A 48 18.42 -28.28 -7.24
C SER A 48 19.83 -28.28 -7.81
N GLU A 49 20.82 -28.30 -6.93
CA GLU A 49 22.19 -28.64 -7.28
C GLU A 49 22.22 -30.03 -7.92
N GLU A 50 23.14 -30.22 -8.89
CA GLU A 50 23.52 -31.45 -9.58
C GLU A 50 22.84 -31.78 -10.93
N GLY A 51 23.67 -31.81 -11.99
CA GLY A 51 23.73 -32.98 -12.88
C GLY A 51 23.02 -32.92 -14.23
N VAL A 52 23.79 -32.59 -15.26
CA VAL A 52 23.67 -32.93 -16.70
C VAL A 52 22.78 -34.15 -17.03
N ALA A 53 21.77 -33.99 -17.91
CA ALA A 53 21.43 -34.97 -18.96
C ALA A 53 20.40 -34.46 -20.00
N GLN A 54 20.90 -34.32 -21.23
CA GLN A 54 20.32 -34.65 -22.56
C GLN A 54 18.81 -34.50 -22.84
N ILE A 55 18.56 -33.63 -23.82
CA ILE A 55 17.33 -33.46 -24.58
C ILE A 55 17.19 -34.63 -25.57
N ASN A 56 16.02 -35.28 -25.61
CA ASN A 56 15.59 -36.10 -26.74
C ASN A 56 14.12 -35.80 -27.06
N ILE A 57 13.90 -35.32 -28.28
CA ILE A 57 12.59 -35.11 -28.92
C ILE A 57 12.39 -36.28 -29.88
N MET A 58 11.22 -36.94 -29.86
CA MET A 58 10.60 -37.64 -31.01
C MET A 58 9.11 -37.97 -30.69
N PRO A 59 8.26 -38.24 -31.71
CA PRO A 59 6.96 -37.57 -31.86
C PRO A 59 5.72 -38.46 -31.70
N ASP A 60 4.57 -37.78 -31.59
CA ASP A 60 3.19 -38.12 -31.95
C ASP A 60 2.72 -39.58 -31.92
N ASP A 61 1.76 -39.85 -31.03
CA ASP A 61 0.74 -40.89 -31.24
C ASP A 61 -0.67 -40.30 -31.06
N VAL A 62 -1.32 -40.10 -32.21
CA VAL A 62 -2.72 -39.79 -32.38
C VAL A 62 -3.58 -40.95 -31.88
N LYS A 63 -4.49 -40.70 -30.93
CA LYS A 63 -5.70 -41.51 -30.78
C LYS A 63 -6.94 -40.62 -30.65
N GLN A 64 -7.66 -40.58 -31.76
CA GLN A 64 -9.05 -40.13 -31.89
C GLN A 64 -9.96 -40.92 -30.94
N LYS A 65 -10.85 -40.22 -30.22
CA LYS A 65 -12.18 -40.71 -29.85
C LYS A 65 -13.20 -39.56 -29.86
N GLU A 66 -13.94 -39.57 -30.96
CA GLU A 66 -15.39 -39.44 -31.11
C GLU A 66 -16.18 -38.37 -30.31
N HIS A 67 -16.88 -37.57 -31.12
CA HIS A 67 -17.92 -36.60 -30.82
C HIS A 67 -19.04 -37.12 -29.90
N ALA A 68 -19.43 -36.29 -28.91
CA ALA A 68 -20.84 -35.96 -28.67
C ALA A 68 -20.97 -34.78 -27.68
N ASN A 69 -21.91 -33.89 -28.02
CA ASN A 69 -22.45 -32.76 -27.26
C ASN A 69 -21.65 -31.46 -27.22
N ASP A 70 -21.77 -30.74 -28.34
CA ASP A 70 -21.94 -29.29 -28.36
C ASP A 70 -23.03 -28.86 -27.36
N GLN A 71 -22.61 -28.38 -26.20
CA GLN A 71 -23.36 -27.37 -25.47
C GLN A 71 -22.50 -26.12 -25.39
N GLN A 72 -23.02 -25.08 -26.04
CA GLN A 72 -22.55 -23.71 -26.02
C GLN A 72 -22.21 -23.26 -24.59
N ASN A 73 -20.94 -23.29 -24.23
CA ASN A 73 -20.42 -22.39 -23.21
C ASN A 73 -20.00 -21.10 -23.91
N ASN A 74 -20.98 -20.22 -24.09
CA ASN A 74 -20.72 -18.80 -24.23
C ASN A 74 -20.10 -18.32 -22.91
N ASP A 75 -18.78 -18.48 -22.76
CA ASP A 75 -18.00 -17.74 -21.79
C ASP A 75 -18.02 -16.28 -22.23
N SER A 76 -19.07 -15.55 -21.85
CA SER A 76 -19.05 -14.10 -21.86
C SER A 76 -17.90 -13.68 -20.97
N LYS A 77 -16.76 -13.32 -21.57
CA LYS A 77 -15.66 -12.60 -20.92
C LYS A 77 -16.29 -11.42 -20.19
N GLN A 78 -16.53 -11.57 -18.89
CA GLN A 78 -17.09 -10.51 -18.08
C GLN A 78 -16.01 -9.44 -18.00
N SER A 79 -16.14 -8.40 -18.82
CA SER A 79 -15.18 -7.30 -18.84
C SER A 79 -15.09 -6.70 -17.44
N THR A 80 -13.95 -6.86 -16.79
CA THR A 80 -13.70 -6.36 -15.43
C THR A 80 -13.80 -4.83 -15.45
N LEU A 81 -14.73 -4.29 -14.65
CA LEU A 81 -14.89 -2.84 -14.49
C LEU A 81 -13.66 -2.25 -13.79
N LEU A 82 -12.96 -1.32 -14.45
CA LEU A 82 -11.82 -0.60 -13.90
C LEU A 82 -12.28 0.70 -13.26
N LYS A 83 -11.82 0.97 -12.04
CA LYS A 83 -12.08 2.23 -11.34
C LYS A 83 -10.79 3.04 -11.25
N ILE A 84 -10.83 4.26 -11.76
CA ILE A 84 -9.68 5.15 -11.89
C ILE A 84 -10.05 6.51 -11.32
N MET A 85 -9.14 7.09 -10.55
CA MET A 85 -9.21 8.49 -10.14
C MET A 85 -8.29 9.31 -11.04
N PHE A 86 -8.89 10.18 -11.85
CA PHE A 86 -8.15 11.14 -12.67
C PHE A 86 -7.97 12.45 -11.89
N LYS A 87 -6.72 12.88 -11.75
CA LYS A 87 -6.33 14.07 -11.00
C LYS A 87 -5.75 15.11 -11.94
N THR A 88 -6.24 16.35 -11.79
CA THR A 88 -5.69 17.55 -12.42
C THR A 88 -5.29 18.55 -11.35
N GLY A 89 -4.12 19.15 -11.49
CA GLY A 89 -3.55 20.11 -10.56
C GLY A 89 -2.70 19.50 -9.44
N ASP A 90 -2.50 18.17 -9.39
CA ASP A 90 -1.62 17.49 -8.43
C ASP A 90 -0.41 16.87 -9.15
N ASP A 91 0.79 17.05 -8.61
CA ASP A 91 1.99 16.38 -9.10
C ASP A 91 2.02 14.91 -8.62
N ILE A 92 1.69 13.99 -9.53
CA ILE A 92 1.59 12.55 -9.25
C ILE A 92 2.96 11.85 -9.26
N ARG A 93 4.05 12.54 -9.63
CA ARG A 93 5.39 11.92 -9.71
C ARG A 93 5.90 11.45 -8.35
N GLN A 94 5.58 12.18 -7.28
CA GLN A 94 5.97 11.82 -5.91
C GLN A 94 5.24 10.56 -5.43
N ASP A 95 3.94 10.43 -5.74
CA ASP A 95 3.18 9.21 -5.52
C ASP A 95 3.77 8.03 -6.29
N MET A 96 4.11 8.24 -7.56
CA MET A 96 4.66 7.21 -8.42
C MET A 96 6.00 6.68 -7.90
N LEU A 97 6.93 7.57 -7.53
CA LEU A 97 8.21 7.18 -6.94
C LEU A 97 8.01 6.44 -5.61
N THR A 98 7.14 6.94 -4.74
CA THR A 98 6.86 6.31 -3.44
C THR A 98 6.27 4.91 -3.60
N LEU A 99 5.30 4.73 -4.49
CA LEU A 99 4.70 3.42 -4.78
C LEU A 99 5.70 2.46 -5.42
N GLN A 100 6.60 2.94 -6.26
CA GLN A 100 7.69 2.13 -6.80
C GLN A 100 8.62 1.62 -5.69
N LEU A 101 9.01 2.50 -4.75
CA LEU A 101 9.85 2.13 -3.62
C LEU A 101 9.13 1.16 -2.66
N ILE A 102 7.83 1.34 -2.43
CA ILE A 102 7.02 0.38 -1.67
C ILE A 102 7.01 -1.00 -2.35
N LYS A 103 6.86 -1.08 -3.68
CA LYS A 103 6.95 -2.34 -4.43
C LYS A 103 8.33 -2.99 -4.32
N ILE A 104 9.39 -2.19 -4.30
CA ILE A 104 10.75 -2.67 -4.09
C ILE A 104 10.92 -3.23 -2.68
N MET A 105 10.45 -2.54 -1.65
CA MET A 105 10.47 -3.03 -0.26
C MET A 105 9.67 -4.33 -0.13
N ASP A 106 8.48 -4.40 -0.73
CA ASP A 106 7.66 -5.60 -0.76
C ASP A 106 8.40 -6.77 -1.40
N LYS A 107 9.09 -6.54 -2.53
CA LYS A 107 9.93 -7.57 -3.15
C LYS A 107 11.10 -8.01 -2.25
N ILE A 108 11.78 -7.08 -1.59
CA ILE A 108 12.86 -7.41 -0.63
C ILE A 108 12.33 -8.34 0.47
N TRP A 109 11.14 -8.07 0.99
CA TRP A 109 10.52 -8.90 2.03
C TRP A 109 10.09 -10.26 1.51
N LEU A 110 9.43 -10.31 0.35
CA LEU A 110 8.99 -11.55 -0.30
C LEU A 110 10.17 -12.47 -0.63
N ASP A 111 11.28 -11.91 -1.13
CA ASP A 111 12.50 -12.66 -1.44
C ASP A 111 13.15 -13.25 -0.16
N ALA A 112 12.92 -12.63 1.00
CA ALA A 112 13.31 -13.15 2.32
C ALA A 112 12.26 -14.09 2.95
N GLY A 113 11.18 -14.41 2.24
CA GLY A 113 10.10 -15.29 2.73
C GLY A 113 9.12 -14.60 3.68
N LEU A 114 9.12 -13.27 3.76
CA LEU A 114 8.20 -12.48 4.58
C LEU A 114 7.16 -11.80 3.70
N ASP A 115 5.92 -12.28 3.76
CA ASP A 115 4.79 -11.65 3.08
C ASP A 115 4.08 -10.68 4.03
N PHE A 116 4.29 -9.38 3.79
CA PHE A 116 3.64 -8.28 4.53
C PHE A 116 2.30 -7.87 3.94
N ARG A 117 1.76 -8.58 2.94
CA ARG A 117 0.43 -8.29 2.37
C ARG A 117 0.31 -6.84 1.87
N MET A 118 1.37 -6.30 1.27
CA MET A 118 1.37 -4.93 0.77
C MET A 118 0.37 -4.76 -0.38
N LYS A 119 -0.27 -3.59 -0.45
CA LYS A 119 -1.18 -3.22 -1.55
C LYS A 119 -0.78 -1.88 -2.18
N PRO A 120 0.39 -1.81 -2.85
CA PRO A 120 0.77 -0.61 -3.61
C PRO A 120 -0.10 -0.50 -4.88
N TYR A 121 -1.05 0.43 -4.87
CA TYR A 121 -1.90 0.72 -6.03
C TYR A 121 -1.08 1.26 -7.21
N LYS A 122 -1.65 1.18 -8.41
CA LYS A 122 -1.04 1.71 -9.62
C LYS A 122 -1.32 3.21 -9.74
N THR A 123 -0.32 3.93 -10.22
CA THR A 123 -0.45 5.35 -10.56
C THR A 123 0.40 5.65 -11.78
N ILE A 124 0.00 6.66 -12.54
CA ILE A 124 0.76 7.16 -13.68
C ILE A 124 0.61 8.68 -13.77
N SER A 125 1.73 9.38 -13.91
CA SER A 125 1.74 10.78 -14.31
C SER A 125 1.71 10.85 -15.82
N THR A 126 0.77 11.62 -16.38
CA THR A 126 0.59 11.76 -17.82
C THR A 126 1.06 13.10 -18.35
N GLN A 127 1.10 14.12 -17.49
CA GLN A 127 1.62 15.46 -17.76
C GLN A 127 1.98 16.14 -16.44
N ASP A 128 2.61 17.31 -16.50
CA ASP A 128 2.75 18.23 -15.37
C ASP A 128 1.42 18.42 -14.64
N ASN A 129 1.41 18.05 -13.36
CA ASN A 129 0.25 18.13 -12.49
C ASN A 129 -0.99 17.36 -12.97
N VAL A 130 -0.83 16.35 -13.83
CA VAL A 130 -1.93 15.49 -14.30
C VAL A 130 -1.52 14.03 -14.18
N GLY A 131 -2.44 13.20 -13.70
CA GLY A 131 -2.24 11.76 -13.68
C GLY A 131 -3.48 10.96 -13.29
N MET A 132 -3.29 9.65 -13.24
CA MET A 132 -4.33 8.67 -12.94
C MET A 132 -3.88 7.77 -11.80
N ILE A 133 -4.80 7.50 -10.88
CA ILE A 133 -4.60 6.63 -9.73
C ILE A 133 -5.60 5.48 -9.79
N GLU A 134 -5.14 4.25 -9.62
CA GLU A 134 -6.00 3.08 -9.44
C GLU A 134 -6.81 3.20 -8.15
N VAL A 135 -8.12 2.98 -8.26
CA VAL A 135 -9.00 2.91 -7.09
C VAL A 135 -8.99 1.49 -6.54
N VAL A 136 -8.53 1.35 -5.30
CA VAL A 136 -8.64 0.08 -4.55
C VAL A 136 -10.09 -0.10 -4.09
N THR A 137 -10.84 -0.98 -4.75
CA THR A 137 -12.24 -1.27 -4.42
C THR A 137 -12.39 -2.01 -3.09
N ASN A 138 -13.61 -2.00 -2.52
CA ASN A 138 -13.95 -2.67 -1.26
C ASN A 138 -13.01 -2.25 -0.12
N SER A 139 -12.75 -0.94 -0.05
CA SER A 139 -11.92 -0.33 0.97
C SER A 139 -12.55 0.95 1.49
N LEU A 140 -12.27 1.27 2.75
CA LEU A 140 -12.71 2.50 3.42
C LEU A 140 -11.52 3.16 4.10
N THR A 141 -11.53 4.49 4.17
CA THR A 141 -10.59 5.23 5.02
C THR A 141 -10.92 4.95 6.50
N ILE A 142 -9.91 4.98 7.36
CA ILE A 142 -10.12 4.89 8.81
C ILE A 142 -11.03 6.03 9.29
N GLU A 143 -10.92 7.23 8.70
CA GLU A 143 -11.82 8.35 8.98
C GLU A 143 -13.29 7.99 8.72
N LYS A 144 -13.59 7.26 7.64
CA LYS A 144 -14.95 6.82 7.34
C LYS A 144 -15.43 5.77 8.34
N ILE A 145 -14.57 4.82 8.71
CA ILE A 145 -14.85 3.81 9.75
C ILE A 145 -15.17 4.48 11.10
N HIS A 146 -14.40 5.50 11.50
CA HIS A 146 -14.68 6.31 12.69
C HIS A 146 -16.03 7.01 12.57
N GLY A 147 -16.32 7.62 11.42
CA GLY A 147 -17.58 8.32 11.18
C GLY A 147 -18.82 7.41 11.31
N ASP A 148 -18.69 6.14 10.90
CA ASP A 148 -19.77 5.15 11.01
C ASP A 148 -20.05 4.75 12.47
N ALA A 149 -19.08 4.93 13.37
CA ALA A 149 -19.22 4.73 14.82
C ALA A 149 -19.68 6.00 15.58
N GLY A 150 -20.00 7.08 14.85
CA GLY A 150 -20.48 8.35 15.39
C GLY A 150 -19.41 9.42 15.56
N VAL A 151 -19.80 10.60 16.05
CA VAL A 151 -18.94 11.81 16.12
C VAL A 151 -17.68 11.61 16.98
N MET A 152 -17.76 10.71 17.97
CA MET A 152 -16.64 10.35 18.85
C MET A 152 -15.96 9.03 18.45
N GLY A 153 -16.23 8.50 17.25
CA GLY A 153 -15.68 7.22 16.79
C GLY A 153 -14.15 7.17 16.81
N ALA A 154 -13.47 8.30 16.55
CA ALA A 154 -12.02 8.42 16.61
C ALA A 154 -11.42 8.15 18.01
N PHE A 155 -12.23 8.23 19.07
CA PHE A 155 -11.84 7.93 20.46
C PHE A 155 -12.26 6.53 20.92
N GLN A 156 -13.01 5.79 20.08
CA GLN A 156 -13.46 4.44 20.39
C GLN A 156 -12.43 3.42 19.90
N GLN A 157 -11.80 2.72 20.84
CA GLN A 157 -10.71 1.76 20.57
C GLN A 157 -11.12 0.55 19.71
N LYS A 158 -12.41 0.25 19.58
CA LYS A 158 -12.90 -0.96 18.92
C LYS A 158 -13.39 -0.74 17.49
N THR A 159 -13.23 0.45 16.92
CA THR A 159 -13.93 0.81 15.67
C THR A 159 -13.41 0.03 14.45
N ILE A 160 -12.10 -0.05 14.22
CA ILE A 160 -11.50 -0.93 13.20
C ILE A 160 -11.83 -2.41 13.49
N TRP A 161 -11.70 -2.86 14.74
CA TRP A 161 -11.98 -4.26 15.09
C TRP A 161 -13.43 -4.64 14.77
N ASN A 162 -14.40 -3.79 15.15
CA ASN A 162 -15.82 -4.00 14.86
C ASN A 162 -16.08 -3.98 13.35
N HIS A 163 -15.43 -3.08 12.60
CA HIS A 163 -15.53 -3.03 11.15
C HIS A 163 -15.06 -4.34 10.51
N LEU A 164 -13.87 -4.82 10.88
CA LEU A 164 -13.34 -6.10 10.39
C LEU A 164 -14.26 -7.26 10.76
N LYS A 165 -14.80 -7.27 11.99
CA LYS A 165 -15.71 -8.32 12.46
C LYS A 165 -17.04 -8.33 11.73
N THR A 166 -17.55 -7.16 11.36
CA THR A 166 -18.80 -7.03 10.60
C THR A 166 -18.62 -7.51 9.16
N LYS A 167 -17.45 -7.29 8.57
CA LYS A 167 -17.11 -7.74 7.21
C LYS A 167 -16.72 -9.21 7.12
N ASN A 168 -16.28 -9.80 8.23
CA ASN A 168 -15.77 -11.16 8.31
C ASN A 168 -16.47 -11.91 9.46
N THR A 169 -17.67 -12.43 9.18
CA THR A 169 -18.52 -13.08 10.19
C THR A 169 -17.94 -14.41 10.68
N GLU A 170 -17.41 -15.20 9.74
CA GLU A 170 -16.82 -16.51 10.02
C GLU A 170 -15.50 -16.38 10.80
N PRO A 171 -15.26 -17.23 11.83
CA PRO A 171 -14.04 -17.16 12.64
C PRO A 171 -12.74 -17.19 11.82
N GLN A 172 -12.66 -18.09 10.83
CA GLN A 172 -11.48 -18.22 9.97
C GLN A 172 -11.27 -17.01 9.05
N SER A 173 -12.35 -16.42 8.54
CA SER A 173 -12.29 -15.18 7.74
C SER A 173 -11.81 -14.01 8.59
N PHE A 174 -12.29 -13.92 9.83
CA PHE A 174 -11.89 -12.87 10.75
C PHE A 174 -10.42 -12.99 11.19
N GLU A 175 -9.95 -14.22 11.44
CA GLU A 175 -8.55 -14.50 11.71
C GLU A 175 -7.66 -14.10 10.52
N THR A 176 -8.06 -14.47 9.31
CA THR A 176 -7.36 -14.09 8.05
C THR A 176 -7.32 -12.58 7.88
N ALA A 177 -8.44 -11.88 8.11
CA ALA A 177 -8.49 -10.43 8.02
C ALA A 177 -7.59 -9.74 9.07
N THR A 178 -7.53 -10.30 10.29
CA THR A 178 -6.67 -9.79 11.37
C THR A 178 -5.19 -10.03 11.06
N ASP A 179 -4.82 -11.18 10.49
CA ASP A 179 -3.44 -11.46 10.04
C ASP A 179 -3.05 -10.56 8.86
N ASN A 180 -3.94 -10.34 7.89
CA ASN A 180 -3.72 -9.38 6.81
C ASN A 180 -3.50 -7.96 7.36
N PHE A 181 -4.30 -7.55 8.34
CA PHE A 181 -4.17 -6.25 8.99
C PHE A 181 -2.83 -6.12 9.70
N LEU A 182 -2.44 -7.11 10.50
CA LEU A 182 -1.17 -7.13 11.23
C LEU A 182 0.03 -7.00 10.28
N ARG A 183 0.07 -7.84 9.24
CA ARG A 183 1.18 -7.90 8.28
C ARG A 183 1.30 -6.62 7.47
N SER A 184 0.19 -6.14 6.92
CA SER A 184 0.18 -4.92 6.11
C SER A 184 0.45 -3.67 6.96
N CYS A 185 -0.06 -3.62 8.19
CA CYS A 185 0.30 -2.57 9.13
C CYS A 185 1.81 -2.55 9.41
N ALA A 186 2.44 -3.72 9.66
CA ALA A 186 3.87 -3.79 9.89
C ALA A 186 4.69 -3.28 8.69
N GLY A 187 4.34 -3.73 7.48
CA GLY A 187 5.00 -3.28 6.24
C GLY A 187 4.85 -1.77 6.01
N TYR A 188 3.65 -1.22 6.18
CA TYR A 188 3.43 0.23 6.01
C TYR A 188 4.07 1.07 7.13
N CYS A 189 4.14 0.59 8.37
CA CYS A 189 4.88 1.27 9.44
C CYS A 189 6.37 1.42 9.08
N VAL A 190 6.99 0.34 8.58
CA VAL A 190 8.41 0.38 8.14
C VAL A 190 8.58 1.26 6.91
N ALA A 191 7.73 1.09 5.89
CA ALA A 191 7.83 1.87 4.65
C ALA A 191 7.68 3.37 4.92
N THR A 192 6.67 3.78 5.69
CA THR A 192 6.44 5.19 6.01
C THR A 192 7.54 5.78 6.88
N TYR A 193 8.10 5.00 7.81
CA TYR A 193 9.26 5.41 8.59
C TYR A 193 10.49 5.66 7.73
N VAL A 194 10.86 4.71 6.87
CA VAL A 194 12.07 4.79 6.03
C VAL A 194 11.94 5.90 4.99
N LEU A 195 10.78 6.00 4.32
CA LEU A 195 10.54 6.96 3.25
C LEU A 195 10.17 8.36 3.77
N GLY A 196 9.89 8.50 5.06
CA GLY A 196 9.54 9.78 5.68
C GLY A 196 8.23 10.34 5.16
N ILE A 197 7.22 9.48 5.00
CA ILE A 197 5.94 9.84 4.41
C ILE A 197 5.16 10.72 5.38
N GLY A 198 4.88 11.95 4.95
CA GLY A 198 4.16 12.96 5.73
C GLY A 198 2.64 12.91 5.55
N ASP A 199 1.93 13.79 6.25
CA ASP A 199 0.47 13.99 6.22
C ASP A 199 -0.32 12.69 6.48
N ARG A 200 0.20 11.81 7.35
CA ARG A 200 -0.44 10.53 7.67
C ARG A 200 -1.54 10.71 8.70
N HIS A 201 -2.79 10.94 8.28
CA HIS A 201 -3.97 10.98 9.15
C HIS A 201 -4.98 9.88 8.78
N SER A 202 -6.04 9.67 9.58
CA SER A 202 -7.04 8.61 9.35
C SER A 202 -7.72 8.67 7.96
N GLY A 203 -7.77 9.85 7.33
CA GLY A 203 -8.24 10.01 5.95
C GLY A 203 -7.28 9.49 4.85
N ASN A 204 -6.01 9.23 5.17
CA ASN A 204 -4.96 8.78 4.24
C ASN A 204 -4.52 7.33 4.49
N ILE A 205 -5.24 6.63 5.38
CA ILE A 205 -5.03 5.22 5.70
C ILE A 205 -6.35 4.52 5.42
N MET A 206 -6.28 3.47 4.61
CA MET A 206 -7.43 2.70 4.16
C MET A 206 -7.32 1.25 4.60
N ILE A 207 -8.47 0.60 4.75
CA ILE A 207 -8.59 -0.81 5.10
C ILE A 207 -9.55 -1.45 4.10
N THR A 208 -9.13 -2.58 3.52
CA THR A 208 -10.00 -3.40 2.66
C THR A 208 -10.92 -4.28 3.50
N ASP A 209 -12.05 -4.72 2.93
CA ASP A 209 -12.96 -5.68 3.58
C ASP A 209 -12.24 -6.98 4.01
N THR A 210 -11.16 -7.35 3.31
CA THR A 210 -10.30 -8.51 3.60
C THR A 210 -9.21 -8.24 4.66
N GLY A 211 -9.20 -7.06 5.30
CA GLY A 211 -8.30 -6.72 6.39
C GLY A 211 -6.97 -6.07 6.02
N HIS A 212 -6.62 -5.96 4.73
CA HIS A 212 -5.39 -5.29 4.32
C HIS A 212 -5.45 -3.78 4.61
N LEU A 213 -4.48 -3.27 5.38
CA LEU A 213 -4.22 -1.86 5.60
C LEU A 213 -3.29 -1.33 4.51
N PHE A 214 -3.59 -0.16 3.96
CA PHE A 214 -2.70 0.51 3.02
C PHE A 214 -2.82 2.03 3.11
N HIS A 215 -1.74 2.71 2.76
CA HIS A 215 -1.68 4.17 2.76
C HIS A 215 -1.95 4.71 1.36
N ILE A 216 -2.53 5.90 1.28
CA ILE A 216 -2.80 6.63 0.04
C ILE A 216 -2.29 8.06 0.12
N ASP A 217 -2.20 8.76 -1.01
CA ASP A 217 -1.79 10.17 -1.08
C ASP A 217 -0.36 10.38 -0.57
N PHE A 218 0.64 10.03 -1.38
CA PHE A 218 2.06 10.07 -1.02
C PHE A 218 2.74 11.37 -1.48
N GLY A 219 1.98 12.45 -1.62
CA GLY A 219 2.48 13.75 -2.07
C GLY A 219 3.45 14.45 -1.10
N HIS A 220 3.77 13.85 0.04
CA HIS A 220 4.73 14.35 1.03
C HIS A 220 5.64 13.22 1.53
N PHE A 221 6.95 13.29 1.27
CA PHE A 221 7.96 12.28 1.62
C PHE A 221 9.30 12.94 2.03
N LEU A 222 10.30 12.13 2.43
CA LEU A 222 11.62 12.58 2.95
C LEU A 222 11.54 13.54 4.14
N GLY A 223 10.50 13.44 4.95
CA GLY A 223 10.36 14.23 6.17
C GLY A 223 10.01 15.70 5.95
N ASN A 224 9.47 16.05 4.77
CA ASN A 224 8.86 17.36 4.49
C ASN A 224 7.52 17.53 5.21
N PHE A 225 7.54 17.42 6.54
CA PHE A 225 6.36 17.45 7.39
C PHE A 225 5.77 18.86 7.46
N LYS A 226 4.45 18.96 7.29
CA LYS A 226 3.73 20.24 7.34
C LYS A 226 3.91 20.92 8.70
N GLN A 227 4.24 22.21 8.69
CA GLN A 227 4.26 23.07 9.87
C GLN A 227 3.03 23.97 9.86
N LYS A 228 2.39 24.17 11.02
CA LYS A 228 1.31 25.14 11.17
C LYS A 228 1.58 26.00 12.40
N PHE A 229 1.64 27.32 12.22
CA PHE A 229 1.96 28.28 13.29
C PHE A 229 3.27 27.97 14.04
N GLY A 230 4.32 27.50 13.34
CA GLY A 230 5.61 27.17 13.95
C GLY A 230 5.67 25.84 14.73
N ILE A 231 4.55 25.12 14.83
CA ILE A 231 4.49 23.79 15.46
C ILE A 231 4.50 22.72 14.36
N LYS A 232 5.41 21.75 14.47
CA LYS A 232 5.40 20.55 13.61
C LYS A 232 4.11 19.79 13.87
N ARG A 233 3.31 19.62 12.82
CA ARG A 233 2.01 18.96 12.91
C ARG A 233 2.17 17.46 13.13
N GLU A 234 3.24 16.89 12.61
CA GLU A 234 3.62 15.50 12.78
C GLU A 234 4.69 15.36 13.86
N ARG A 235 4.32 14.64 14.93
CA ARG A 235 5.18 14.37 16.10
C ARG A 235 5.77 12.96 16.08
N THR A 236 5.28 12.13 15.17
CA THR A 236 5.60 10.72 15.00
C THR A 236 6.02 10.47 13.56
N LYS A 237 6.96 9.55 13.35
CA LYS A 237 7.52 9.24 12.02
C LYS A 237 6.66 8.26 11.22
N PHE A 238 5.74 7.57 11.89
CA PHE A 238 4.68 6.76 11.30
C PHE A 238 3.49 6.71 12.27
N VAL A 239 2.35 6.22 11.78
CA VAL A 239 1.10 6.14 12.56
C VAL A 239 0.88 4.72 13.04
N LEU A 240 0.79 4.56 14.36
CA LEU A 240 0.30 3.36 15.02
C LEU A 240 -0.54 3.81 16.22
N THR A 241 -1.85 3.58 16.15
CA THR A 241 -2.80 4.04 17.18
C THR A 241 -3.19 2.92 18.14
N GLU A 242 -3.76 3.28 19.30
CA GLU A 242 -4.33 2.31 20.26
C GLU A 242 -5.37 1.38 19.63
N GLU A 243 -6.14 1.90 18.68
CA GLU A 243 -7.15 1.14 17.96
C GLU A 243 -6.51 0.09 17.03
N MET A 244 -5.43 0.45 16.34
CA MET A 244 -4.65 -0.51 15.54
C MET A 244 -4.04 -1.58 16.45
N ALA A 245 -3.50 -1.19 17.60
CA ALA A 245 -2.98 -2.14 18.59
C ALA A 245 -4.09 -3.05 19.15
N PHE A 246 -5.31 -2.54 19.34
CA PHE A 246 -6.45 -3.33 19.80
C PHE A 246 -6.81 -4.45 18.82
N VAL A 247 -6.73 -4.20 17.51
CA VAL A 247 -6.92 -5.25 16.48
C VAL A 247 -5.90 -6.38 16.65
N MET A 248 -4.70 -6.06 17.12
CA MET A 248 -3.60 -7.00 17.38
C MET A 248 -3.62 -7.57 18.81
N GLY A 249 -4.79 -7.60 19.46
CA GLY A 249 -4.93 -8.16 20.81
C GLY A 249 -4.47 -7.22 21.94
N GLY A 250 -4.27 -5.94 21.65
CA GLY A 250 -3.81 -4.92 22.61
C GLY A 250 -2.29 -4.92 22.82
N ARG A 251 -1.79 -3.92 23.55
CA ARG A 251 -0.35 -3.66 23.75
C ARG A 251 0.43 -4.85 24.32
N ASP A 252 -0.21 -5.66 25.16
CA ASP A 252 0.41 -6.82 25.82
C ASP A 252 0.12 -8.15 25.11
N GLY A 253 -0.67 -8.12 24.03
CA GLY A 253 -1.08 -9.30 23.28
C GLY A 253 0.06 -9.95 22.50
N ASP A 254 -0.02 -11.27 22.30
CA ASP A 254 1.01 -12.01 21.57
C ASP A 254 1.07 -11.64 20.08
N LEU A 255 -0.08 -11.29 19.48
CA LEU A 255 -0.15 -10.73 18.13
C LEU A 255 0.59 -9.39 18.06
N PHE A 256 0.50 -8.54 19.08
CA PHE A 256 1.26 -7.28 19.11
C PHE A 256 2.77 -7.52 19.25
N LYS A 257 3.20 -8.50 20.04
CA LYS A 257 4.62 -8.91 20.10
C LYS A 257 5.11 -9.42 18.74
N LYS A 258 4.31 -10.22 18.04
CA LYS A 258 4.59 -10.67 16.66
C LYS A 258 4.71 -9.47 15.72
N PHE A 259 3.77 -8.53 15.77
CA PHE A 259 3.83 -7.27 14.99
C PHE A 259 5.14 -6.50 15.23
N GLN A 260 5.58 -6.38 16.49
CA GLN A 260 6.85 -5.70 16.80
C GLN A 260 8.06 -6.44 16.20
N GLN A 261 8.07 -7.77 16.27
CA GLN A 261 9.12 -8.59 15.66
C GLN A 261 9.12 -8.43 14.13
N ASP A 262 7.95 -8.56 13.51
CA ASP A 262 7.70 -8.38 12.08
C ASP A 262 8.20 -7.01 11.58
N CYS A 263 7.87 -5.93 12.29
CA CYS A 263 8.38 -4.59 12.01
C CYS A 263 9.90 -4.51 12.06
N THR A 264 10.52 -5.06 13.10
CA THR A 264 11.98 -4.99 13.26
C THR A 264 12.74 -5.84 12.22
N ASN A 265 12.16 -7.00 11.86
CA ASN A 265 12.71 -7.85 10.81
C ASN A 265 12.59 -7.17 9.43
N ALA A 266 11.42 -6.62 9.12
CA ALA A 266 11.19 -5.83 7.90
C ALA A 266 12.15 -4.66 7.80
N TYR A 267 12.33 -3.89 8.89
CA TYR A 267 13.24 -2.75 8.91
C TYR A 267 14.69 -3.16 8.65
N ASN A 268 15.20 -4.19 9.32
CA ASN A 268 16.57 -4.66 9.08
C ASN A 268 16.78 -5.22 7.67
N LEU A 269 15.78 -5.89 7.09
CA LEU A 269 15.86 -6.31 5.69
C LEU A 269 15.97 -5.11 4.75
N VAL A 270 15.13 -4.09 4.93
CA VAL A 270 15.21 -2.84 4.14
C VAL A 270 16.57 -2.16 4.31
N ARG A 271 17.11 -2.12 5.54
CA ARG A 271 18.44 -1.54 5.83
C ARG A 271 19.57 -2.22 5.06
N LYS A 272 19.54 -3.55 4.93
CA LYS A 272 20.54 -4.29 4.14
C LYS A 272 20.58 -3.86 2.67
N HIS A 273 19.48 -3.33 2.15
CA HIS A 273 19.37 -2.77 0.80
C HIS A 273 19.39 -1.23 0.79
N GLY A 274 19.82 -0.59 1.88
CA GLY A 274 19.71 0.86 2.06
C GLY A 274 20.42 1.69 0.99
N HIS A 275 21.65 1.32 0.61
CA HIS A 275 22.39 2.02 -0.46
C HIS A 275 21.66 2.00 -1.80
N PHE A 276 20.98 0.88 -2.12
CA PHE A 276 20.18 0.78 -3.34
C PHE A 276 19.00 1.77 -3.32
N LEU A 277 18.28 1.86 -2.20
CA LEU A 277 17.17 2.80 -2.03
C LEU A 277 17.65 4.26 -2.12
N ILE A 278 18.77 4.58 -1.46
CA ILE A 278 19.41 5.92 -1.51
C ILE A 278 19.75 6.28 -2.97
N ASN A 279 20.34 5.36 -3.73
CA ASN A 279 20.71 5.60 -5.12
C ASN A 279 19.50 5.87 -6.01
N ILE A 280 18.34 5.22 -5.75
CA ILE A 280 17.10 5.53 -6.49
C ILE A 280 16.70 6.99 -6.27
N PHE A 281 16.74 7.50 -5.03
CA PHE A 281 16.46 8.91 -4.77
C PHE A 281 17.47 9.84 -5.44
N LEU A 282 18.77 9.53 -5.38
CA LEU A 282 19.81 10.34 -6.01
C LEU A 282 19.62 10.41 -7.54
N MET A 283 19.27 9.30 -8.20
CA MET A 283 18.98 9.27 -9.63
C MET A 283 17.73 10.08 -10.01
N ASN A 284 16.80 10.28 -9.07
CA ASN A 284 15.56 11.01 -9.30
C ASN A 284 15.64 12.51 -8.96
N LEU A 285 16.81 13.04 -8.54
CA LEU A 285 16.99 14.49 -8.29
C LEU A 285 16.67 15.34 -9.53
N SER A 286 17.08 14.85 -10.71
CA SER A 286 16.84 15.54 -11.99
C SER A 286 15.37 15.53 -12.43
N ALA A 287 14.49 14.77 -11.77
CA ALA A 287 13.07 14.76 -12.09
C ALA A 287 12.35 16.06 -11.68
N GLY A 288 13.00 16.91 -10.86
CA GLY A 288 12.45 18.21 -10.46
C GLY A 288 11.17 18.10 -9.65
N MET A 289 11.06 17.06 -8.82
CA MET A 289 9.95 16.91 -7.88
C MET A 289 10.11 17.93 -6.74
N PRO A 290 9.03 18.58 -6.26
CA PRO A 290 9.11 19.64 -5.26
C PRO A 290 9.91 19.27 -4.00
N GLU A 291 9.80 18.02 -3.55
CA GLU A 291 10.40 17.54 -2.30
C GLU A 291 11.72 16.78 -2.48
N LEU A 292 12.18 16.63 -3.73
CA LEU A 292 13.42 15.96 -4.09
C LEU A 292 14.12 16.75 -5.21
N GLN A 293 14.79 17.83 -4.81
CA GLN A 293 15.55 18.71 -5.73
C GLN A 293 17.04 18.74 -5.42
N GLN A 294 17.43 18.42 -4.19
CA GLN A 294 18.80 18.52 -3.71
C GLN A 294 19.22 17.23 -3.03
N ALA A 295 20.51 16.88 -3.14
CA ALA A 295 21.07 15.72 -2.45
C ALA A 295 20.89 15.78 -0.93
N SER A 296 20.81 16.98 -0.35
CA SER A 296 20.47 17.19 1.06
C SER A 296 19.11 16.61 1.47
N ASN A 297 18.14 16.50 0.55
CA ASN A 297 16.85 15.86 0.83
C ASN A 297 17.00 14.36 1.08
N VAL A 298 17.98 13.70 0.45
CA VAL A 298 18.23 12.26 0.59
C VAL A 298 18.84 11.92 1.96
N LYS A 299 19.40 12.91 2.66
CA LYS A 299 19.93 12.72 4.02
C LYS A 299 18.89 12.15 4.99
N TYR A 300 17.61 12.47 4.80
CA TYR A 300 16.54 11.91 5.64
C TYR A 300 16.55 10.38 5.61
N ILE A 301 16.57 9.77 4.42
CA ILE A 301 16.53 8.31 4.30
C ILE A 301 17.82 7.68 4.81
N GLU A 302 18.98 8.31 4.59
CA GLU A 302 20.26 7.88 5.17
C GLU A 302 20.19 7.81 6.71
N ASP A 303 19.68 8.87 7.34
CA ASP A 303 19.53 8.97 8.80
C ASP A 303 18.50 7.97 9.35
N GLN A 304 17.40 7.72 8.63
CA GLN A 304 16.40 6.72 9.05
C GLN A 304 16.90 5.30 8.87
N LEU A 305 17.64 4.98 7.80
CA LEU A 305 18.22 3.67 7.59
C LEU A 305 19.33 3.37 8.60
N ALA A 306 20.06 4.38 9.08
CA ALA A 306 21.12 4.23 10.08
C ALA A 306 22.05 3.05 9.74
N LEU A 307 22.67 3.08 8.57
CA LEU A 307 23.47 1.95 8.05
C LEU A 307 24.75 1.68 8.86
N ASN A 308 25.12 2.61 9.74
CA ASN A 308 26.33 2.56 10.56
C ASN A 308 26.16 1.83 11.91
N ILE A 309 24.95 1.38 12.26
CA ILE A 309 24.68 0.66 13.52
C ILE A 309 24.38 -0.83 13.26
N SER A 310 24.53 -1.65 14.29
CA SER A 310 24.22 -3.09 14.21
C SER A 310 22.71 -3.37 14.08
N ASP A 311 22.35 -4.57 13.61
CA ASP A 311 20.95 -5.01 13.51
C ASP A 311 20.23 -5.00 14.88
N GLN A 312 20.96 -5.23 15.97
CA GLN A 312 20.42 -5.18 17.33
C GLN A 312 20.12 -3.74 17.77
N GLU A 313 21.03 -2.81 17.51
CA GLU A 313 20.82 -1.39 17.80
C GLU A 313 19.68 -0.80 16.96
N ALA A 314 19.62 -1.18 15.68
CA ALA A 314 18.53 -0.80 14.77
C ALA A 314 17.17 -1.35 15.24
N THR A 315 17.14 -2.59 15.71
CA THR A 315 15.95 -3.19 16.33
C THR A 315 15.50 -2.39 17.55
N ALA A 316 16.43 -2.03 18.44
CA ALA A 316 16.12 -1.24 19.63
C ALA A 316 15.59 0.15 19.26
N LYS A 317 16.23 0.83 18.31
CA LYS A 317 15.81 2.13 17.77
C LYS A 317 14.37 2.06 17.22
N PHE A 318 14.06 1.08 16.37
CA PHE A 318 12.73 0.96 15.78
C PHE A 318 11.66 0.63 16.82
N LYS A 319 11.96 -0.23 17.81
CA LYS A 319 11.04 -0.50 18.93
C LYS A 319 10.71 0.75 19.74
N GLN A 320 11.69 1.64 19.95
CA GLN A 320 11.42 2.93 20.60
C GLN A 320 10.44 3.78 19.78
N GLU A 321 10.58 3.80 18.45
CA GLU A 321 9.66 4.53 17.57
C GLU A 321 8.23 3.97 17.61
N ILE A 322 8.06 2.65 17.75
CA ILE A 322 6.75 2.00 18.00
C ILE A 322 6.12 2.55 19.30
N ILE A 323 6.90 2.63 20.37
CA ILE A 323 6.42 3.13 21.67
C ILE A 323 6.05 4.62 21.58
N ILE A 324 6.88 5.42 20.91
CA ILE A 324 6.63 6.85 20.68
C ILE A 324 5.32 7.03 19.88
N SER A 325 5.13 6.24 18.81
CA SER A 325 3.93 6.31 17.98
C SER A 325 2.65 5.97 18.75
N LEU A 326 2.66 4.90 19.55
CA LEU A 326 1.52 4.51 20.38
C LEU A 326 1.14 5.53 21.45
N ASN A 327 2.11 6.26 22.00
CA ASN A 327 1.87 7.24 23.05
C ASN A 327 1.45 8.62 22.51
N ASP A 328 1.36 8.78 21.18
CA ASP A 328 0.94 10.03 20.55
C ASP A 328 -0.59 10.20 20.55
N THR A 329 -1.12 10.64 21.69
CA THR A 329 -2.55 10.96 21.87
C THR A 329 -3.01 12.13 21.01
N TRP A 330 -2.07 12.96 20.52
CA TRP A 330 -2.38 14.07 19.60
C TRP A 330 -2.97 13.56 18.29
N ARG A 331 -2.62 12.33 17.87
CA ARG A 331 -3.13 11.74 16.64
C ARG A 331 -4.65 11.53 16.67
N GLN A 332 -5.20 11.08 17.79
CA GLN A 332 -6.65 10.91 17.94
C GLN A 332 -7.38 12.26 17.86
N ILE A 333 -6.79 13.28 18.47
CA ILE A 333 -7.32 14.65 18.43
C ILE A 333 -7.26 15.22 17.01
N ASP A 334 -6.14 15.07 16.30
CA ASP A 334 -6.01 15.53 14.91
C ASP A 334 -6.99 14.78 13.98
N ASN A 335 -7.13 13.46 14.13
CA ASN A 335 -8.13 12.68 13.38
C ASN A 335 -9.56 13.20 13.60
N TRP A 336 -9.93 13.52 14.84
CA TRP A 336 -11.24 14.10 15.16
C TRP A 336 -11.42 15.50 14.56
N PHE A 337 -10.41 16.37 14.62
CA PHE A 337 -10.44 17.69 13.98
C PHE A 337 -10.59 17.59 12.46
N HIS A 338 -9.87 16.65 11.83
CA HIS A 338 -9.98 16.38 10.38
C HIS A 338 -11.41 15.95 10.01
N TYR A 339 -12.01 15.04 10.78
CA TYR A 339 -13.39 14.61 10.60
C TYR A 339 -14.40 15.77 10.73
N ILE A 340 -14.29 16.60 11.78
CA ILE A 340 -15.20 17.75 11.99
C ILE A 340 -15.08 18.76 10.85
N LYS A 341 -13.86 19.09 10.44
CA LYS A 341 -13.62 20.09 9.40
C LYS A 341 -14.26 19.69 8.07
N ARG A 342 -14.28 18.40 7.73
CA ARG A 342 -14.91 17.88 6.50
C ARG A 342 -16.43 17.81 6.58
N ARG A 343 -17.03 17.80 7.77
CA ARG A 343 -18.49 17.73 7.97
C ARG A 343 -19.14 19.12 8.09
N GLY A 344 -18.37 20.13 8.48
CA GLY A 344 -18.83 21.51 8.70
C GLY A 344 -18.58 22.48 7.55
N GLY A 345 -17.99 22.02 6.43
CA GLY A 345 -17.91 22.74 5.17
C GLY A 345 -18.68 21.97 4.11
#